data_AF-M0ASA5-F1
#
_entry.id   AF-M0ASA5-F1
#
_cell.length_a   1.000
_cell.length_b   1.000
_cell.length_c   1.000
_cell.angle_alpha   90.00
_cell.angle_beta   90.00
_cell.angle_gamma   90.00
#
_symmetry.space_group_name_H-M   'P 1'
#
loop_
_entity.id
_entity.type
_entity.pdbx_description
1 polymer ?
#
loop_
_entity_poly.entity_id
_entity_poly.type
_entity_poly.pdbx_seq_one_letter_code
_entity_poly.pdbx_strand_id
1 'polypeptide(L)'
;MSNPTQSAPSPTTEALFDRYLLPKVALTIIVAASLLGSWVSTTLVSDSGIVSAVATWAFLVALGTLVGGLLWKHLFVRPADLGTGAREYCAAMYERFDRIASLAVIVTVLAGSVVLWRYVERFGTTVEAASLAMLGLTTVGIVAWTILADRTVESQFRSRAGLLALTFGLLTLLATAIAEVAMRGLEPAGTVVRMLHLLAFAVWIGGAVWNIFVAVPSGQERPRVDVVAAAAEQLERFRWAVRFVIPTIFLTGAYQAVDAIGLNVSVYVTSTIGLAILAKAGFIGVLVVIFKLCPMWRACSPIEGVCDLEELGASRVETDSEVSTDD
;
A
#
# COMPACT_ATOMS: atom_id res chain seq x y z
N MET A 1 24.95 21.84 -49.68
CA MET A 1 24.19 20.62 -49.35
C MET A 1 23.88 20.68 -47.87
N SER A 2 22.67 21.12 -47.53
CA SER A 2 22.25 21.33 -46.14
C SER A 2 21.67 20.04 -45.60
N ASN A 3 22.25 19.50 -44.52
CA ASN A 3 21.67 18.37 -43.80
C ASN A 3 20.32 18.81 -43.21
N PRO A 4 19.21 18.11 -43.49
CA PRO A 4 17.96 18.38 -42.79
C PRO A 4 18.12 17.86 -41.36
N THR A 5 18.05 18.78 -40.40
CA THR A 5 17.89 18.49 -38.98
C THR A 5 16.67 17.59 -38.83
N GLN A 6 16.90 16.32 -38.49
CA GLN A 6 15.83 15.42 -38.05
C GLN A 6 15.25 16.03 -36.78
N SER A 7 14.06 16.61 -36.90
CA SER A 7 13.22 16.93 -35.76
C SER A 7 12.93 15.63 -35.03
N ALA A 8 13.48 15.49 -33.83
CA ALA A 8 13.13 14.42 -32.91
C ALA A 8 11.59 14.39 -32.76
N PRO A 9 10.94 13.23 -32.88
CA PRO A 9 9.49 13.15 -32.72
C PRO A 9 9.13 13.60 -31.31
N SER A 10 8.29 14.63 -31.21
CA SER A 10 7.67 15.05 -29.96
C SER A 10 7.03 13.82 -29.29
N PRO A 11 7.30 13.53 -28.01
CA PRO A 11 6.71 12.38 -27.34
C PRO A 11 5.18 12.54 -27.38
N THR A 12 4.52 11.71 -28.17
CA THR A 12 3.07 11.72 -28.29
C THR A 12 2.47 11.38 -26.93
N THR A 13 1.38 12.07 -26.58
CA THR A 13 0.62 11.92 -25.33
C THR A 13 0.33 10.45 -24.96
N GLU A 14 0.24 9.55 -25.95
CA GLU A 14 0.13 8.10 -25.77
C GLU A 14 1.28 7.47 -24.96
N ALA A 15 2.54 7.91 -25.17
CA ALA A 15 3.71 7.38 -24.47
C ALA A 15 3.74 7.78 -22.97
N LEU A 16 3.07 8.88 -22.61
CA LEU A 16 2.90 9.33 -21.22
C LEU A 16 1.75 8.61 -20.53
N PHE A 17 0.67 8.27 -21.23
CA PHE A 17 -0.47 7.54 -20.67
C PHE A 17 -0.16 6.07 -20.34
N ASP A 18 0.73 5.43 -21.09
CA ASP A 18 1.06 4.01 -20.91
C ASP A 18 1.88 3.76 -19.61
N ARG A 19 2.72 4.72 -19.20
CA ARG A 19 3.58 4.61 -17.99
C ARG A 19 2.79 4.53 -16.68
N TYR A 20 1.57 5.05 -16.65
CA TYR A 20 0.74 5.12 -15.43
C TYR A 20 -0.44 4.15 -15.40
N LEU A 21 -0.71 3.45 -16.51
CA LEU A 21 -1.81 2.49 -16.59
C LEU A 21 -1.51 1.24 -15.77
N LEU A 22 -0.29 0.69 -15.91
CA LEU A 22 0.10 -0.58 -15.29
C LEU A 22 -0.01 -0.60 -13.75
N PRO A 23 0.46 0.40 -12.99
CA PRO A 23 0.28 0.43 -11.54
C PRO A 23 -1.19 0.50 -11.11
N LYS A 24 -2.01 1.23 -11.87
CA LYS A 24 -3.44 1.34 -11.61
C LYS A 24 -4.15 0.02 -11.90
N VAL A 25 -3.80 -0.65 -13.00
CA VAL A 25 -4.29 -2.00 -13.33
C VAL A 25 -3.90 -2.99 -12.25
N ALA A 26 -2.63 -2.98 -11.81
CA ALA A 26 -2.18 -3.83 -10.71
C ALA A 26 -3.01 -3.57 -9.45
N LEU A 27 -3.18 -2.30 -9.05
CA LEU A 27 -4.00 -1.91 -7.90
C LEU A 27 -5.44 -2.43 -8.02
N THR A 28 -6.07 -2.30 -9.19
CA THR A 28 -7.43 -2.82 -9.44
C THR A 28 -7.49 -4.33 -9.24
N ILE A 29 -6.53 -5.08 -9.77
CA ILE A 29 -6.45 -6.55 -9.60
C ILE A 29 -6.32 -6.92 -8.13
N ILE A 30 -5.46 -6.21 -7.39
CA ILE A 30 -5.22 -6.44 -5.96
C ILE A 30 -6.48 -6.15 -5.15
N VAL A 31 -7.16 -5.03 -5.44
CA VAL A 31 -8.40 -4.62 -4.78
C VAL A 31 -9.52 -5.63 -5.03
N ALA A 32 -9.65 -6.12 -6.26
CA ALA A 32 -10.60 -7.17 -6.61
C ALA A 32 -10.27 -8.48 -5.87
N ALA A 33 -9.00 -8.89 -5.86
CA ALA A 33 -8.53 -10.08 -5.17
C ALA A 33 -8.68 -9.99 -3.63
N SER A 34 -8.58 -8.79 -3.05
CA SER A 34 -8.79 -8.56 -1.61
C SER A 34 -10.27 -8.56 -1.25
N LEU A 35 -11.14 -7.97 -2.07
CA LEU A 35 -12.59 -8.04 -1.90
C LEU A 35 -13.09 -9.48 -1.96
N LEU A 36 -12.62 -10.25 -2.94
CA LEU A 36 -12.93 -11.68 -3.04
C LEU A 36 -12.44 -12.46 -1.82
N GLY A 37 -11.25 -12.12 -1.30
CA GLY A 37 -10.74 -12.70 -0.05
C GLY A 37 -11.57 -12.36 1.17
N SER A 38 -12.11 -11.14 1.25
CA SER A 38 -13.04 -10.72 2.30
C SER A 38 -14.34 -11.53 2.24
N TRP A 39 -14.92 -11.65 1.04
CA TRP A 39 -16.12 -12.46 0.82
C TRP A 39 -15.92 -13.93 1.20
N VAL A 40 -14.79 -14.53 0.83
CA VAL A 40 -14.43 -15.90 1.27
C VAL A 40 -14.35 -15.95 2.80
N SER A 41 -13.65 -15.00 3.42
CA SER A 41 -13.43 -15.00 4.88
C SER A 41 -14.74 -14.86 5.66
N THR A 42 -15.66 -14.00 5.23
CA THR A 42 -16.97 -13.83 5.89
C THR A 42 -17.87 -15.05 5.67
N THR A 43 -17.86 -15.62 4.46
CA THR A 43 -18.65 -16.82 4.15
C THR A 43 -18.22 -18.02 5.02
N LEU A 44 -16.93 -18.17 5.28
CA LEU A 44 -16.40 -19.24 6.14
C LEU A 44 -16.84 -19.15 7.60
N VAL A 45 -17.23 -17.97 8.09
CA VAL A 45 -17.82 -17.80 9.43
C VAL A 45 -19.36 -17.82 9.40
N SER A 46 -19.94 -18.41 8.34
CA SER A 46 -21.39 -18.48 8.09
C SER A 46 -22.08 -17.13 7.96
N ASP A 47 -21.33 -16.10 7.58
CA ASP A 47 -21.84 -14.76 7.29
C ASP A 47 -21.69 -14.47 5.79
N SER A 48 -22.69 -14.91 5.02
CA SER A 48 -22.72 -14.80 3.56
C SER A 48 -23.27 -13.45 3.07
N GLY A 49 -23.48 -12.47 3.94
CA GLY A 49 -24.02 -11.17 3.56
C GLY A 49 -23.02 -10.37 2.72
N ILE A 50 -23.41 -9.95 1.51
CA ILE A 50 -22.59 -9.08 0.65
C ILE A 50 -22.19 -7.79 1.40
N VAL A 51 -23.11 -7.23 2.19
CA VAL A 51 -22.86 -6.05 3.03
C VAL A 51 -21.72 -6.31 4.01
N SER A 52 -21.70 -7.47 4.67
CA SER A 52 -20.66 -7.86 5.62
C SER A 52 -19.30 -8.04 4.93
N ALA A 53 -19.28 -8.69 3.76
CA ALA A 53 -18.06 -8.85 2.97
C ALA A 53 -17.48 -7.51 2.52
N VAL A 54 -18.33 -6.60 2.03
CA VAL A 54 -17.94 -5.26 1.57
C VAL A 54 -17.51 -4.39 2.75
N ALA A 55 -18.21 -4.41 3.88
CA ALA A 55 -17.84 -3.65 5.07
C ALA A 55 -16.51 -4.14 5.65
N THR A 56 -16.31 -5.45 5.75
CA THR A 56 -15.03 -6.02 6.20
C THR A 56 -13.89 -5.63 5.27
N TRP A 57 -14.12 -5.73 3.96
CA TRP A 57 -13.15 -5.31 2.95
C TRP A 57 -12.81 -3.82 3.06
N ALA A 58 -13.82 -2.96 3.12
CA ALA A 58 -13.67 -1.51 3.19
C ALA A 58 -12.94 -1.10 4.48
N PHE A 59 -13.28 -1.72 5.61
CA PHE A 59 -12.60 -1.52 6.88
C PHE A 59 -11.12 -1.92 6.80
N LEU A 60 -10.80 -3.11 6.28
CA LEU A 60 -9.41 -3.58 6.17
C LEU A 60 -8.60 -2.76 5.17
N VAL A 61 -9.18 -2.33 4.05
CA VAL A 61 -8.54 -1.44 3.08
C VAL A 61 -8.26 -0.08 3.69
N ALA A 62 -9.24 0.51 4.39
CA ALA A 62 -9.09 1.81 5.02
C ALA A 62 -8.06 1.77 6.16
N LEU A 63 -8.16 0.79 7.07
CA LEU A 63 -7.20 0.59 8.15
C LEU A 63 -5.80 0.28 7.60
N GLY A 64 -5.70 -0.56 6.56
CA GLY A 64 -4.43 -0.84 5.88
C GLY A 64 -3.83 0.40 5.22
N THR A 65 -4.67 1.27 4.65
CA THR A 65 -4.24 2.56 4.09
C THR A 65 -3.70 3.49 5.18
N LEU A 66 -4.37 3.56 6.33
CA LEU A 66 -3.91 4.34 7.48
C LEU A 66 -2.60 3.79 8.04
N VAL A 67 -2.57 2.52 8.43
CA VAL A 67 -1.40 1.87 9.05
C VAL A 67 -0.22 1.85 8.10
N GLY A 68 -0.42 1.35 6.88
CA GLY A 68 0.63 1.30 5.88
C GLY A 68 1.08 2.70 5.48
N GLY A 69 0.16 3.64 5.24
CA GLY A 69 0.52 5.01 4.91
C GLY A 69 1.31 5.72 6.02
N LEU A 70 0.96 5.52 7.29
CA LEU A 70 1.74 6.02 8.44
C LEU A 70 3.12 5.35 8.54
N LEU A 71 3.21 4.06 8.23
CA LEU A 71 4.47 3.34 8.12
C LEU A 71 5.37 3.99 7.06
N TRP A 72 4.80 4.32 5.89
CA TRP A 72 5.52 5.03 4.83
C TRP A 72 5.91 6.44 5.27
N LYS A 73 4.98 7.22 5.81
CA LYS A 73 5.19 8.60 6.30
C LYS A 73 6.31 8.70 7.34
N HIS A 74 6.37 7.76 8.29
CA HIS A 74 7.24 7.88 9.47
C HIS A 74 8.49 6.99 9.46
N LEU A 75 8.48 5.88 8.71
CA LEU A 75 9.62 4.95 8.70
C LEU A 75 10.37 4.94 7.36
N PHE A 76 9.66 5.02 6.23
CA PHE A 76 10.26 4.88 4.90
C PHE A 76 10.61 6.22 4.24
N VAL A 77 9.81 7.27 4.41
CA VAL A 77 10.24 8.63 4.04
C VAL A 77 11.29 9.06 5.04
N ARG A 78 12.48 9.43 4.58
CA ARG A 78 13.56 9.94 5.43
C ARG A 78 13.93 11.33 4.93
N PRO A 79 13.31 12.40 5.45
CA PRO A 79 13.51 13.76 4.94
C PRO A 79 14.99 14.19 4.92
N ALA A 80 15.79 13.71 5.87
CA ALA A 80 17.23 13.95 5.93
C ALA A 80 18.00 13.38 4.72
N ASP A 81 17.51 12.29 4.11
CA ASP A 81 18.15 11.65 2.96
C ASP A 81 17.87 12.41 1.65
N LEU A 82 16.93 13.37 1.65
CA LEU A 82 16.41 13.98 0.45
C LEU A 82 17.07 15.34 0.10
N GLY A 83 18.11 15.74 0.84
CA GLY A 83 18.84 16.98 0.63
C GLY A 83 18.04 18.26 0.93
N THR A 84 18.63 19.43 0.74
CA THR A 84 18.00 20.73 1.05
C THR A 84 16.85 21.10 0.10
N GLY A 85 16.78 20.49 -1.08
CA GLY A 85 15.77 20.78 -2.11
C GLY A 85 14.43 20.07 -1.89
N ALA A 86 14.39 18.84 -1.36
CA ALA A 86 13.18 18.01 -1.37
C ALA A 86 12.20 18.24 -0.20
N ARG A 87 12.37 19.31 0.58
CA ARG A 87 11.46 19.64 1.69
C ARG A 87 10.03 19.89 1.20
N GLU A 88 9.89 20.64 0.12
CA GLU A 88 8.58 20.94 -0.50
C GLU A 88 7.91 19.68 -1.06
N TYR A 89 8.70 18.75 -1.59
CA TYR A 89 8.21 17.44 -2.03
C TYR A 89 7.66 16.63 -0.85
N CYS A 90 8.35 16.62 0.29
CA CYS A 90 7.85 15.98 1.51
C CYS A 90 6.58 16.62 2.05
N ALA A 91 6.52 17.96 2.07
CA ALA A 91 5.33 18.68 2.49
C ALA A 91 4.11 18.30 1.63
N ALA A 92 4.27 18.30 0.31
CA ALA A 92 3.22 17.89 -0.62
C ALA A 92 2.80 16.43 -0.43
N MET A 93 3.75 15.51 -0.19
CA MET A 93 3.42 14.13 0.15
C MET A 93 2.59 14.03 1.44
N TYR A 94 2.98 14.75 2.50
CA TYR A 94 2.28 14.68 3.78
C TYR A 94 0.86 15.24 3.65
N GLU A 95 0.71 16.39 2.99
CA GLU A 95 -0.60 17.00 2.75
C GLU A 95 -1.53 16.08 1.94
N ARG A 96 -1.03 15.46 0.85
CA ARG A 96 -1.81 14.50 0.07
C ARG A 96 -2.21 13.28 0.89
N PHE A 97 -1.28 12.75 1.67
CA PHE A 97 -1.59 11.62 2.53
C PHE A 97 -2.66 11.98 3.57
N ASP A 98 -2.60 13.16 4.17
CA ASP A 98 -3.56 13.58 5.20
C ASP A 98 -4.98 13.73 4.61
N ARG A 99 -5.12 14.15 3.35
CA ARG A 99 -6.40 14.14 2.62
C ARG A 99 -6.94 12.72 2.40
N ILE A 100 -6.08 11.78 1.98
CA ILE A 100 -6.46 10.37 1.79
C ILE A 100 -6.79 9.71 3.13
N ALA A 101 -6.00 10.01 4.17
CA ALA A 101 -6.18 9.51 5.52
C ALA A 101 -7.51 10.00 6.11
N SER A 102 -7.94 11.23 5.80
CA SER A 102 -9.25 11.74 6.20
C SER A 102 -10.40 10.88 5.67
N LEU A 103 -10.35 10.52 4.38
CA LEU A 103 -11.33 9.60 3.79
C LEU A 103 -11.23 8.20 4.41
N ALA A 104 -10.02 7.69 4.61
CA ALA A 104 -9.81 6.39 5.23
C ALA A 104 -10.31 6.35 6.69
N VAL A 105 -10.20 7.44 7.45
CA VAL A 105 -10.79 7.56 8.79
C VAL A 105 -12.32 7.44 8.72
N ILE A 106 -12.98 8.16 7.82
CA ILE A 106 -14.44 8.09 7.65
C ILE A 106 -14.87 6.66 7.31
N VAL A 107 -14.20 6.02 6.35
CA VAL A 107 -14.48 4.63 5.95
C VAL A 107 -14.22 3.67 7.11
N THR A 108 -13.14 3.87 7.88
CA THR A 108 -12.82 3.05 9.06
C THR A 108 -13.93 3.13 10.10
N VAL A 109 -14.48 4.31 10.37
CA VAL A 109 -15.59 4.48 11.33
C VAL A 109 -16.86 3.79 10.82
N LEU A 110 -17.27 4.07 9.58
CA LEU A 110 -18.51 3.54 9.02
C LEU A 110 -18.46 2.01 8.86
N ALA A 111 -17.44 1.51 8.17
CA ALA A 111 -17.28 0.09 7.92
C ALA A 111 -16.87 -0.68 9.17
N GLY A 112 -16.03 -0.08 10.03
CA GLY A 112 -15.63 -0.65 11.30
C GLY A 112 -16.79 -0.80 12.28
N SER A 113 -17.79 0.09 12.24
CA SER A 113 -19.01 -0.07 13.05
C SER A 113 -19.80 -1.33 12.67
N VAL A 114 -19.92 -1.62 11.37
CA VAL A 114 -20.55 -2.86 10.87
C VAL A 114 -19.74 -4.09 11.28
N VAL A 115 -18.41 -4.03 11.14
CA VAL A 115 -17.51 -5.13 11.53
C VAL A 115 -17.58 -5.38 13.05
N LEU A 116 -17.55 -4.32 13.86
CA LEU A 116 -17.65 -4.41 15.31
C LEU A 116 -19.01 -4.98 15.74
N TRP A 117 -20.09 -4.55 15.10
CA TRP A 117 -21.43 -5.08 15.37
C TRP A 117 -21.48 -6.60 15.20
N ARG A 118 -20.87 -7.15 14.15
CA ARG A 118 -20.78 -8.60 13.94
C ARG A 118 -20.03 -9.32 15.06
N TYR A 119 -18.95 -8.73 15.56
CA TYR A 119 -18.24 -9.30 16.70
C TYR A 119 -19.10 -9.28 17.96
N VAL A 120 -19.86 -8.21 18.18
CA VAL A 120 -20.81 -8.12 19.29
C VAL A 120 -21.95 -9.13 19.14
N GLU A 121 -22.49 -9.35 17.93
CA GLU A 121 -23.50 -10.39 17.68
C GLU A 121 -22.94 -11.79 17.96
N ARG A 122 -21.67 -12.04 17.59
CA ARG A 122 -21.05 -13.35 17.71
C ARG A 122 -20.60 -13.67 19.13
N PHE A 123 -20.01 -12.71 19.82
CA PHE A 123 -19.37 -12.91 21.14
C PHE A 123 -20.16 -12.30 22.30
N GLY A 124 -21.11 -11.39 22.02
CA GLY A 124 -21.75 -10.53 23.02
C GLY A 124 -20.91 -9.27 23.33
N THR A 125 -21.34 -8.51 24.33
CA THR A 125 -20.62 -7.32 24.82
C THR A 125 -19.50 -7.74 25.78
N THR A 126 -18.48 -8.41 25.25
CA THR A 126 -17.34 -8.88 26.04
C THR A 126 -16.24 -7.82 26.17
N VAL A 127 -15.28 -8.06 27.07
CA VAL A 127 -14.11 -7.20 27.24
C VAL A 127 -13.29 -7.12 25.96
N GLU A 128 -13.23 -8.20 25.17
CA GLU A 128 -12.51 -8.27 23.91
C GLU A 128 -13.15 -7.36 22.85
N ALA A 129 -14.47 -7.42 22.69
CA ALA A 129 -15.20 -6.54 21.77
C ALA A 129 -15.06 -5.07 22.18
N ALA A 130 -15.17 -4.77 23.47
CA ALA A 130 -14.97 -3.42 24.01
C ALA A 130 -13.53 -2.92 23.80
N SER A 131 -12.53 -3.78 23.98
CA SER A 131 -11.12 -3.46 23.77
C SER A 131 -10.83 -3.14 22.30
N LEU A 132 -11.38 -3.93 21.37
CA LEU A 132 -11.26 -3.67 19.94
C LEU A 132 -11.92 -2.34 19.55
N ALA A 133 -13.11 -2.07 20.08
CA ALA A 133 -13.79 -0.79 19.87
C ALA A 133 -12.94 0.40 20.37
N MET A 134 -12.38 0.27 21.58
CA MET A 134 -11.53 1.30 22.19
C MET A 134 -10.24 1.51 21.39
N LEU A 135 -9.59 0.44 20.93
CA LEU A 135 -8.42 0.52 20.05
C LEU A 135 -8.74 1.22 18.73
N GLY A 136 -9.87 0.86 18.09
CA GLY A 136 -10.34 1.49 16.87
C GLY A 136 -10.63 2.99 17.05
N LEU A 137 -11.36 3.36 18.09
CA LEU A 137 -11.65 4.76 18.43
C LEU A 137 -10.39 5.55 18.75
N THR A 138 -9.45 4.95 19.49
CA THR A 138 -8.16 5.58 19.82
C THR A 138 -7.34 5.81 18.56
N THR A 139 -7.28 4.83 17.66
CA THR A 139 -6.61 4.95 16.36
C THR A 139 -7.20 6.10 15.55
N VAL A 140 -8.54 6.11 15.40
CA VAL A 140 -9.26 7.16 14.66
C VAL A 140 -9.00 8.54 15.28
N GLY A 141 -9.12 8.67 16.60
CA GLY A 141 -8.93 9.93 17.32
C GLY A 141 -7.53 10.50 17.15
N ILE A 142 -6.49 9.67 17.31
CA ILE A 142 -5.09 10.12 17.15
C ILE A 142 -4.82 10.47 15.69
N VAL A 143 -5.26 9.66 14.72
CA VAL A 143 -5.08 9.96 13.29
C VAL A 143 -5.77 11.27 12.92
N ALA A 144 -7.04 11.44 13.31
CA ALA A 144 -7.79 12.67 13.07
C ALA A 144 -7.08 13.88 13.69
N TRP A 145 -6.57 13.75 14.91
CA TRP A 145 -5.76 14.79 15.55
C TRP A 145 -4.50 15.12 14.75
N THR A 146 -3.78 14.11 14.24
CA THR A 146 -2.57 14.35 13.43
C THR A 146 -2.86 15.04 12.10
N ILE A 147 -4.01 14.77 11.49
CA ILE A 147 -4.46 15.41 10.24
C ILE A 147 -4.81 16.89 10.49
N LEU A 148 -5.50 17.17 11.61
CA LEU A 148 -5.97 18.52 11.93
C LEU A 148 -4.89 19.44 12.51
N ALA A 149 -3.80 18.87 13.02
CA ALA A 149 -2.72 19.65 13.62
C ALA A 149 -1.82 20.25 12.53
N ASP A 150 -1.92 21.56 12.33
CA ASP A 150 -1.02 22.31 11.44
C ASP A 150 0.43 22.27 11.97
N ARG A 151 1.34 21.68 11.18
CA ARG A 151 2.70 21.33 11.60
C ARG A 151 3.66 21.30 10.42
N THR A 152 4.89 21.75 10.65
CA THR A 152 5.98 21.65 9.65
C THR A 152 6.39 20.18 9.40
N VAL A 153 6.94 19.89 8.22
CA VAL A 153 7.39 18.53 7.84
C VAL A 153 8.34 17.93 8.89
N GLU A 154 9.31 18.70 9.36
CA GLU A 154 10.30 18.27 10.34
C GLU A 154 9.65 17.89 11.68
N SER A 155 8.63 18.63 12.10
CA SER A 155 7.89 18.35 13.34
C SER A 155 6.89 17.20 13.21
N GLN A 156 6.45 16.89 11.98
CA GLN A 156 5.56 15.76 11.69
C GLN A 156 6.32 14.44 11.56
N PHE A 157 7.52 14.47 10.97
CA PHE A 157 8.33 13.27 10.78
C PHE A 157 8.68 12.63 12.12
N ARG A 158 8.32 11.35 12.28
CA ARG A 158 8.44 10.58 13.54
C ARG A 158 7.93 11.33 14.78
N SER A 159 6.92 12.19 14.60
CA SER A 159 6.29 12.86 15.74
C SER A 159 5.72 11.82 16.71
N ARG A 160 5.72 12.12 18.01
CA ARG A 160 5.16 11.23 19.03
C ARG A 160 3.72 10.84 18.71
N ALA A 161 2.91 11.82 18.27
CA ALA A 161 1.52 11.57 17.88
C ALA A 161 1.42 10.64 16.65
N GLY A 162 2.25 10.83 15.63
CA GLY A 162 2.28 9.96 14.45
C GLY A 162 2.74 8.54 14.75
N LEU A 163 3.75 8.38 15.63
CA LEU A 163 4.21 7.05 16.08
C LEU A 163 3.16 6.36 16.97
N LEU A 164 2.44 7.11 17.81
CA LEU A 164 1.31 6.57 18.57
C LEU A 164 0.17 6.16 17.62
N ALA A 165 -0.16 6.97 16.62
CA ALA A 165 -1.15 6.62 15.60
C ALA A 165 -0.79 5.31 14.89
N LEU A 166 0.47 5.17 14.47
CA LEU A 166 0.99 3.94 13.87
C LEU A 166 0.87 2.75 14.84
N THR A 167 1.27 2.94 16.09
CA THR A 167 1.23 1.88 17.12
C THR A 167 -0.20 1.41 17.39
N PHE A 168 -1.13 2.32 17.65
CA PHE A 168 -2.53 1.97 17.89
C PHE A 168 -3.20 1.41 16.63
N GLY A 169 -2.85 1.89 15.44
CA GLY A 169 -3.31 1.32 14.19
C GLY A 169 -2.83 -0.13 13.99
N LEU A 170 -1.56 -0.42 14.29
CA LEU A 170 -1.01 -1.78 14.28
C LEU A 170 -1.73 -2.67 15.32
N LEU A 171 -1.93 -2.18 16.55
CA LEU A 171 -2.66 -2.93 17.57
C LEU A 171 -4.11 -3.21 17.16
N THR A 172 -4.79 -2.25 16.55
CA THR A 172 -6.16 -2.43 16.01
C THR A 172 -6.19 -3.49 14.92
N LEU A 173 -5.22 -3.48 14.01
CA LEU A 173 -5.10 -4.47 12.94
C LEU A 173 -4.84 -5.88 13.48
N LEU A 174 -3.95 -6.01 14.47
CA LEU A 174 -3.66 -7.29 15.14
C LEU A 174 -4.84 -7.79 15.95
N ALA A 175 -5.52 -6.91 16.70
CA ALA A 175 -6.73 -7.27 17.43
C ALA A 175 -7.86 -7.70 16.49
N THR A 176 -7.98 -7.07 15.31
CA THR A 176 -8.90 -7.50 14.26
C THR A 176 -8.55 -8.91 13.75
N ALA A 177 -7.27 -9.19 13.48
CA ALA A 177 -6.83 -10.53 13.07
C ALA A 177 -7.21 -11.60 14.10
N ILE A 178 -7.00 -11.32 15.40
CA ILE A 178 -7.37 -12.22 16.49
C ILE A 178 -8.89 -12.44 16.50
N ALA A 179 -9.69 -11.37 16.43
CA ALA A 179 -11.14 -11.46 16.44
C ALA A 179 -11.67 -12.31 15.27
N GLU A 180 -11.11 -12.14 14.07
CA GLU A 180 -11.50 -12.93 12.89
C GLU A 180 -11.20 -14.42 13.03
N VAL A 181 -10.08 -14.79 13.65
CA VAL A 181 -9.75 -16.21 13.91
C VAL A 181 -10.58 -16.74 15.08
N ALA A 182 -10.85 -15.91 16.10
CA ALA A 182 -11.72 -16.28 17.21
C ALA A 182 -13.14 -16.65 16.75
N MET A 183 -13.66 -16.02 15.68
CA MET A 183 -14.98 -16.36 15.13
C MET A 183 -15.07 -17.82 14.63
N ARG A 184 -13.91 -18.42 14.30
CA ARG A 184 -13.76 -19.81 13.84
C ARG A 184 -13.29 -20.79 14.91
N GLY A 185 -13.06 -20.34 16.15
CA GLY A 185 -12.63 -21.20 17.26
C GLY A 185 -11.19 -21.01 17.77
N LEU A 186 -10.58 -19.84 17.52
CA LEU A 186 -9.26 -19.41 18.04
C LEU A 186 -8.15 -20.48 18.01
N GLU A 187 -7.51 -20.63 16.86
CA GLU A 187 -6.35 -21.50 16.68
C GLU A 187 -5.05 -20.67 16.65
N PRO A 188 -4.02 -21.01 17.45
CA PRO A 188 -2.80 -20.19 17.56
C PRO A 188 -2.04 -19.98 16.25
N ALA A 189 -1.83 -21.03 15.44
CA ALA A 189 -1.10 -20.91 14.18
C ALA A 189 -1.87 -20.05 13.17
N GLY A 190 -3.18 -20.26 13.04
CA GLY A 190 -4.10 -19.47 12.23
C GLY A 190 -4.14 -18.01 12.67
N THR A 191 -4.02 -17.74 13.98
CA THR A 191 -3.93 -16.38 14.53
C THR A 191 -2.64 -15.69 14.04
N VAL A 192 -1.49 -16.35 14.21
CA VAL A 192 -0.20 -15.80 13.74
C VAL A 192 -0.21 -15.60 12.22
N VAL A 193 -0.70 -16.59 11.46
CA VAL A 193 -0.81 -16.49 10.01
C VAL A 193 -1.73 -15.34 9.59
N ARG A 194 -2.87 -15.14 10.28
CA ARG A 194 -3.79 -14.03 9.99
C ARG A 194 -3.16 -12.68 10.29
N MET A 195 -2.46 -12.54 11.42
CA MET A 195 -1.72 -11.33 11.76
C MET A 195 -0.68 -11.00 10.68
N LEU A 196 0.13 -11.98 10.28
CA LEU A 196 1.12 -11.81 9.21
C LEU A 196 0.47 -11.42 7.89
N HIS A 197 -0.66 -12.05 7.54
CA HIS A 197 -1.41 -11.73 6.33
C HIS A 197 -1.92 -10.28 6.35
N LEU A 198 -2.56 -9.85 7.45
CA LEU A 198 -3.10 -8.49 7.56
C LEU A 198 -1.99 -7.44 7.63
N LEU A 199 -0.88 -7.71 8.32
CA LEU A 199 0.29 -6.83 8.32
C LEU A 199 0.88 -6.69 6.91
N ALA A 200 1.10 -7.80 6.20
CA ALA A 200 1.59 -7.77 4.84
C ALA A 200 0.62 -7.04 3.91
N PHE A 201 -0.69 -7.27 4.05
CA PHE A 201 -1.73 -6.56 3.33
C PHE A 201 -1.71 -5.05 3.63
N ALA A 202 -1.55 -4.63 4.89
CA ALA A 202 -1.48 -3.22 5.28
C ALA A 202 -0.25 -2.52 4.69
N VAL A 203 0.94 -3.14 4.79
CA VAL A 203 2.17 -2.64 4.17
C VAL A 203 1.99 -2.50 2.65
N TRP A 204 1.37 -3.50 2.02
CA TRP A 204 1.09 -3.52 0.59
C TRP A 204 0.16 -2.39 0.15
N ILE A 205 -1.05 -2.34 0.71
CA ILE A 205 -2.08 -1.39 0.29
C ILE A 205 -1.68 0.04 0.63
N GLY A 206 -1.11 0.27 1.82
CA GLY A 206 -0.59 1.58 2.19
C GLY A 206 0.59 2.00 1.31
N GLY A 207 1.45 1.07 0.92
CA GLY A 207 2.55 1.34 -0.02
C GLY A 207 2.09 1.64 -1.43
N ALA A 208 1.10 0.90 -1.93
CA ALA A 208 0.49 1.18 -3.22
C ALA A 208 -0.20 2.55 -3.21
N VAL A 209 -0.97 2.86 -2.17
CA VAL A 209 -1.63 4.16 -2.03
C VAL A 209 -0.60 5.29 -1.93
N TRP A 210 0.43 5.10 -1.10
CA TRP A 210 1.50 6.07 -0.95
C TRP A 210 2.20 6.33 -2.29
N ASN A 211 2.64 5.29 -3.00
CA ASN A 211 3.40 5.51 -4.24
C ASN A 211 2.52 6.08 -5.36
N ILE A 212 1.30 5.57 -5.55
CA ILE A 212 0.44 5.93 -6.69
C ILE A 212 -0.26 7.28 -6.49
N PHE A 213 -0.76 7.56 -5.28
CA PHE A 213 -1.62 8.74 -5.03
C PHE A 213 -0.93 9.84 -4.21
N VAL A 214 0.20 9.54 -3.56
CA VAL A 214 0.94 10.51 -2.74
C VAL A 214 2.26 10.91 -3.41
N ALA A 215 3.20 9.97 -3.54
CA ALA A 215 4.56 10.24 -3.97
C ALA A 215 4.65 10.67 -5.45
N VAL A 216 3.96 9.96 -6.35
CA VAL A 216 3.97 10.26 -7.78
C VAL A 216 3.38 11.65 -8.08
N PRO A 217 2.13 11.98 -7.66
CA PRO A 217 1.56 13.28 -7.96
C PRO A 217 2.34 14.44 -7.34
N SER A 218 2.91 14.27 -6.14
CA SER A 218 3.77 15.28 -5.52
C SER A 218 5.06 15.53 -6.31
N GLY A 219 5.60 14.51 -6.97
CA GLY A 219 6.79 14.61 -7.80
C GLY A 219 6.50 15.26 -9.16
N GLN A 220 5.35 14.95 -9.76
CA GLN A 220 4.91 15.55 -11.02
C GLN A 220 4.74 17.07 -10.94
N GLU A 221 4.29 17.59 -9.79
CA GLU A 221 4.19 19.04 -9.57
C GLU A 221 5.55 19.74 -9.41
N ARG A 222 6.64 18.98 -9.25
CA ARG A 222 7.98 19.49 -8.95
C ARG A 222 9.04 18.73 -9.77
N PRO A 223 9.07 18.88 -11.10
CA PRO A 223 9.98 18.16 -11.98
C PRO A 223 11.42 18.71 -11.87
N ARG A 224 12.08 18.43 -10.75
CA ARG A 224 13.46 18.82 -10.46
C ARG A 224 14.30 17.58 -10.18
N VAL A 225 15.59 17.65 -10.49
CA VAL A 225 16.54 16.52 -10.35
C VAL A 225 16.60 15.98 -8.92
N ASP A 226 16.56 16.86 -7.92
CA ASP A 226 16.56 16.49 -6.50
C ASP A 226 15.29 15.71 -6.10
N VAL A 227 14.13 16.12 -6.61
CA VAL A 227 12.84 15.45 -6.37
C VAL A 227 12.79 14.10 -7.06
N VAL A 228 13.34 14.01 -8.27
CA VAL A 228 13.49 12.75 -9.01
C VAL A 228 14.32 11.75 -8.21
N ALA A 229 15.52 12.15 -7.75
CA ALA A 229 16.40 11.29 -6.98
C ALA A 229 15.72 10.82 -5.68
N ALA A 230 15.03 11.74 -5.00
CA ALA A 230 14.24 11.44 -3.81
C ALA A 230 13.13 10.42 -4.08
N ALA A 231 12.37 10.59 -5.17
CA ALA A 231 11.31 9.67 -5.56
C ALA A 231 11.87 8.28 -5.96
N ALA A 232 13.03 8.23 -6.62
CA ALA A 232 13.69 6.98 -6.99
C ALA A 232 14.10 6.15 -5.76
N GLU A 233 14.67 6.78 -4.74
CA GLU A 233 15.04 6.15 -3.47
C GLU A 233 13.81 5.60 -2.72
N GLN A 234 12.70 6.35 -2.72
CA GLN A 234 11.42 5.86 -2.15
C GLN A 234 10.88 4.65 -2.90
N LEU A 235 10.95 4.66 -4.23
CA LEU A 235 10.52 3.54 -5.06
C LEU A 235 11.38 2.29 -4.81
N GLU A 236 12.70 2.43 -4.61
CA GLU A 236 13.55 1.27 -4.30
C GLU A 236 13.19 0.64 -2.95
N ARG A 237 12.88 1.46 -1.93
CA ARG A 237 12.37 0.98 -0.64
C ARG A 237 11.04 0.24 -0.78
N PHE A 238 10.14 0.76 -1.61
CA PHE A 238 8.89 0.08 -1.96
C PHE A 238 9.14 -1.26 -2.62
N ARG A 239 10.02 -1.33 -3.62
CA ARG A 239 10.37 -2.61 -4.28
C ARG A 239 10.94 -3.62 -3.30
N TRP A 240 11.82 -3.18 -2.40
CA TRP A 240 12.39 -4.07 -1.39
C TRP A 240 11.29 -4.63 -0.47
N ALA A 241 10.37 -3.79 0.02
CA ALA A 241 9.23 -4.26 0.82
C ALA A 241 8.33 -5.24 0.04
N VAL A 242 7.99 -4.92 -1.21
CA VAL A 242 7.17 -5.75 -2.11
C VAL A 242 7.72 -7.16 -2.29
N ARG A 243 9.06 -7.31 -2.39
CA ARG A 243 9.74 -8.61 -2.52
C ARG A 243 9.43 -9.57 -1.36
N PHE A 244 9.16 -9.06 -0.16
CA PHE A 244 8.79 -9.88 1.00
C PHE A 244 7.27 -9.97 1.19
N VAL A 245 6.56 -8.90 0.86
CA VAL A 245 5.11 -8.81 1.07
C VAL A 245 4.34 -9.74 0.14
N ILE A 246 4.67 -9.82 -1.15
CA ILE A 246 3.96 -10.72 -2.09
C ILE A 246 4.08 -12.19 -1.65
N PRO A 247 5.29 -12.75 -1.41
CA PRO A 247 5.40 -14.11 -0.91
C PRO A 247 4.66 -14.32 0.41
N THR A 248 4.73 -13.35 1.32
CA THR A 248 4.03 -13.44 2.61
C THR A 248 2.52 -13.54 2.43
N ILE A 249 1.90 -12.64 1.63
CA ILE A 249 0.46 -12.67 1.34
C ILE A 249 0.07 -13.98 0.67
N PHE A 250 0.87 -14.46 -0.29
CA PHE A 250 0.59 -15.71 -1.00
C PHE A 250 0.65 -16.92 -0.06
N LEU A 251 1.75 -17.09 0.69
CA LEU A 251 1.93 -18.24 1.58
C LEU A 251 0.92 -18.25 2.72
N THR A 252 0.69 -17.10 3.36
CA THR A 252 -0.30 -16.99 4.45
C THR A 252 -1.73 -17.15 3.93
N GLY A 253 -2.02 -16.72 2.70
CA GLY A 253 -3.32 -16.94 2.05
C GLY A 253 -3.54 -18.41 1.66
N ALA A 254 -2.50 -19.09 1.14
CA ALA A 254 -2.52 -20.51 0.85
C ALA A 254 -2.73 -21.34 2.12
N TYR A 255 -2.01 -21.02 3.21
CA TYR A 255 -2.25 -21.64 4.51
C TYR A 255 -3.70 -21.47 4.95
N GLN A 256 -4.23 -20.23 4.95
CA GLN A 256 -5.62 -19.97 5.35
C GLN A 256 -6.64 -20.73 4.50
N ALA A 257 -6.37 -20.92 3.20
CA ALA A 257 -7.23 -21.72 2.33
C ALA A 257 -7.21 -23.21 2.71
N VAL A 258 -6.02 -23.78 2.93
CA VAL A 258 -5.85 -25.19 3.33
C VAL A 258 -6.45 -25.43 4.71
N ASP A 259 -6.23 -24.52 5.66
CA ASP A 259 -6.83 -24.54 6.99
C ASP A 259 -8.37 -24.54 6.93
N ALA A 260 -8.94 -23.75 6.02
CA ALA A 260 -10.39 -23.60 5.93
C ALA A 260 -11.11 -24.77 5.22
N ILE A 261 -10.56 -25.29 4.13
CA ILE A 261 -11.28 -26.28 3.27
C ILE A 261 -10.48 -27.56 2.97
N GLY A 262 -9.31 -27.73 3.59
CA GLY A 262 -8.45 -28.90 3.43
C GLY A 262 -7.72 -28.95 2.09
N LEU A 263 -7.11 -30.11 1.80
CA LEU A 263 -6.31 -30.35 0.57
C LEU A 263 -7.10 -31.06 -0.55
N ASN A 264 -8.40 -31.27 -0.38
CA ASN A 264 -9.19 -32.00 -1.37
C ASN A 264 -9.40 -31.15 -2.63
N VAL A 265 -8.68 -31.48 -3.70
CA VAL A 265 -8.74 -30.78 -5.00
C VAL A 265 -10.16 -30.66 -5.54
N SER A 266 -11.02 -31.66 -5.31
CA SER A 266 -12.41 -31.60 -5.74
C SER A 266 -13.13 -30.38 -5.16
N VAL A 267 -12.88 -30.04 -3.90
CA VAL A 267 -13.52 -28.88 -3.24
C VAL A 267 -13.12 -27.58 -3.92
N TYR A 268 -11.87 -27.45 -4.38
CA TYR A 268 -11.39 -26.26 -5.07
C TYR A 268 -12.05 -26.02 -6.43
N VAL A 269 -12.45 -27.08 -7.12
CA VAL A 269 -13.02 -26.98 -8.49
C VAL A 269 -14.54 -27.08 -8.54
N THR A 270 -15.19 -27.67 -7.52
CA THR A 270 -16.65 -27.85 -7.52
C THR A 270 -17.39 -26.90 -6.59
N SER A 271 -16.73 -26.28 -5.60
CA SER A 271 -17.38 -25.35 -4.67
C SER A 271 -17.15 -23.89 -5.05
N THR A 272 -18.13 -23.03 -4.80
CA THR A 272 -18.02 -21.58 -5.05
C THR A 272 -16.87 -20.94 -4.27
N ILE A 273 -16.65 -21.37 -3.01
CA ILE A 273 -15.55 -20.91 -2.17
C ILE A 273 -14.20 -21.35 -2.76
N GLY A 274 -14.11 -22.62 -3.19
CA GLY A 274 -12.95 -23.16 -3.86
C GLY A 274 -12.57 -22.38 -5.12
N LEU A 275 -13.55 -22.12 -5.99
CA LEU A 275 -13.36 -21.35 -7.23
C LEU A 275 -12.92 -19.91 -6.93
N ALA A 276 -13.47 -19.28 -5.87
CA ALA A 276 -13.04 -17.96 -5.44
C ALA A 276 -11.58 -17.93 -4.96
N ILE A 277 -11.14 -18.97 -4.23
CA ILE A 277 -9.74 -19.12 -3.83
C ILE A 277 -8.83 -19.31 -5.06
N LEU A 278 -9.22 -20.16 -6.01
CA LEU A 278 -8.49 -20.34 -7.26
C LEU A 278 -8.41 -19.05 -8.09
N ALA A 279 -9.51 -18.30 -8.19
CA ALA A 279 -9.53 -17.00 -8.87
C ALA A 279 -8.58 -16.00 -8.19
N LYS A 280 -8.54 -15.97 -6.85
CA LYS A 280 -7.59 -15.15 -6.09
C LYS A 280 -6.14 -15.55 -6.38
N ALA A 281 -5.83 -16.85 -6.41
CA ALA A 281 -4.51 -17.34 -6.79
C ALA A 281 -4.16 -16.95 -8.24
N GLY A 282 -5.13 -17.01 -9.15
CA GLY A 282 -5.02 -16.52 -10.52
C GLY A 282 -4.66 -15.03 -10.59
N PHE A 283 -5.34 -14.17 -9.82
CA PHE A 283 -5.01 -12.75 -9.75
C PHE A 283 -3.59 -12.51 -9.25
N ILE A 284 -3.13 -13.26 -8.24
CA ILE A 284 -1.74 -13.18 -7.76
C ILE A 284 -0.77 -13.62 -8.87
N GLY A 285 -1.09 -14.69 -9.60
CA GLY A 285 -0.32 -15.13 -10.76
C GLY A 285 -0.19 -14.05 -11.83
N VAL A 286 -1.29 -13.37 -12.18
CA VAL A 286 -1.30 -12.24 -13.11
C VAL A 286 -0.42 -11.10 -12.59
N LEU A 287 -0.49 -10.76 -11.30
CA LEU A 287 0.39 -9.74 -10.71
C LEU A 287 1.86 -10.12 -10.82
N VAL A 288 2.22 -11.37 -10.52
CA VAL A 288 3.61 -11.86 -10.68
C VAL A 288 4.05 -11.72 -12.13
N VAL A 289 3.20 -12.06 -13.09
CA VAL A 289 3.47 -11.89 -14.52
C VAL A 289 3.67 -10.41 -14.86
N ILE A 290 2.79 -9.51 -14.41
CA ILE A 290 2.94 -8.05 -14.62
C ILE A 290 4.27 -7.56 -14.03
N PHE A 291 4.58 -7.90 -12.78
CA PHE A 291 5.82 -7.46 -12.11
C PHE A 291 7.10 -8.06 -12.72
N LYS A 292 7.01 -9.24 -13.34
CA LYS A 292 8.15 -9.91 -14.00
C LYS A 292 8.33 -9.43 -15.44
N LEU A 293 7.24 -9.29 -16.19
CA LEU A 293 7.25 -8.94 -17.62
C LEU A 293 7.35 -7.45 -17.87
N CYS A 294 6.89 -6.61 -16.94
CA CYS A 294 7.24 -5.20 -16.96
C CYS A 294 8.61 -5.09 -16.28
N PRO A 295 9.75 -5.06 -17.01
CA PRO A 295 11.05 -4.82 -16.39
C PRO A 295 10.91 -3.53 -15.59
N MET A 296 10.92 -3.69 -14.28
CA MET A 296 10.57 -2.66 -13.32
C MET A 296 11.39 -1.39 -13.60
N TRP A 297 10.78 -0.43 -14.30
CA TRP A 297 10.91 1.01 -14.06
C TRP A 297 12.29 1.65 -14.24
N ARG A 298 13.31 0.94 -14.76
CA ARG A 298 14.54 1.60 -15.22
C ARG A 298 14.35 2.35 -16.54
N ALA A 299 13.47 1.89 -17.43
CA ALA A 299 13.24 2.52 -18.74
C ALA A 299 11.97 3.38 -18.82
N CYS A 300 11.09 3.31 -17.80
CA CYS A 300 9.75 3.92 -17.85
C CYS A 300 9.43 4.67 -16.56
N SER A 301 10.42 5.34 -15.95
CA SER A 301 10.10 6.20 -14.82
C SER A 301 9.04 7.21 -15.26
N PRO A 302 7.93 7.33 -14.53
CA PRO A 302 6.85 8.22 -14.93
C PRO A 302 7.17 9.71 -14.72
N ILE A 303 8.28 10.00 -14.03
CA ILE A 303 8.78 11.35 -13.85
C ILE A 303 9.75 11.66 -15.00
N GLU A 304 9.48 12.72 -15.76
CA GLU A 304 10.38 13.17 -16.83
C GLU A 304 11.79 13.46 -16.26
N GLY A 305 12.84 12.95 -16.92
CA GLY A 305 14.23 13.18 -16.54
C GLY A 305 14.92 12.07 -15.72
N VAL A 306 14.22 11.05 -15.18
CA VAL A 306 14.89 9.96 -14.41
C VAL A 306 15.71 9.03 -15.31
N CYS A 307 15.24 8.82 -16.55
CA CYS A 307 15.98 8.02 -17.53
C CYS A 307 17.19 8.77 -18.10
N ASP A 308 17.23 10.11 -17.98
CA ASP A 308 18.32 10.97 -18.47
C ASP A 308 19.37 11.27 -17.39
N LEU A 309 19.16 10.83 -16.13
CA LEU A 309 20.13 11.12 -15.05
C LEU A 309 21.47 10.41 -15.23
N GLU A 310 21.49 9.22 -15.82
CA GLU A 310 22.74 8.53 -16.18
C GLU A 310 23.49 9.29 -17.29
N GLU A 311 22.77 9.92 -18.22
CA GLU A 311 23.33 10.74 -19.30
C GLU A 311 23.87 12.08 -18.77
N LEU A 312 23.11 12.76 -17.90
CA LEU A 312 23.53 14.00 -17.23
C LEU A 312 24.71 13.81 -16.28
N GLY A 313 24.82 12.64 -15.64
CA GLY A 313 25.96 12.27 -14.81
C GLY A 313 27.24 12.05 -15.62
N ALA A 314 27.13 11.45 -16.81
CA ALA A 314 28.25 11.26 -17.74
C ALA A 314 28.76 12.60 -18.30
N SER A 315 27.86 13.51 -18.69
CA SER A 315 28.26 14.84 -19.20
C SER A 315 29.03 15.67 -18.18
N ARG A 316 28.71 15.54 -16.88
CA ARG A 316 29.41 16.29 -15.82
C ARG A 316 30.84 15.79 -15.59
N VAL A 317 31.08 14.48 -15.74
CA VAL A 317 32.42 13.89 -15.65
C VAL A 317 33.27 14.26 -16.87
N GLU A 318 32.67 14.36 -18.06
CA GLU A 318 33.36 14.81 -19.28
C GLU A 318 33.75 16.30 -19.19
N THR A 319 32.85 17.15 -18.67
CA THR A 319 33.12 18.60 -18.56
C THR A 319 34.22 18.92 -17.55
N ASP A 320 34.31 18.18 -16.44
CA ASP A 320 35.39 18.35 -15.45
C ASP A 320 36.74 17.78 -15.93
N SER A 321 36.72 16.89 -16.93
CA SER A 321 37.93 16.31 -17.51
C SER A 321 38.57 17.24 -18.55
N GLU A 322 37.77 17.95 -19.35
CA GLU A 322 38.27 18.89 -20.38
C GLU A 322 38.83 20.21 -19.81
N VAL A 323 38.44 20.61 -18.60
CA VAL A 323 38.93 21.84 -17.96
C VAL A 323 40.30 21.66 -17.27
N SER A 324 40.86 20.44 -17.26
CA SER A 324 42.11 20.12 -16.55
C SER A 324 43.36 20.00 -17.43
N THR A 325 43.27 20.30 -18.73
CA THR A 325 44.40 20.17 -19.68
C THR A 325 44.63 21.44 -20.49
N ASP A 326 44.93 22.55 -19.81
CA ASP A 326 45.66 23.70 -20.37
C ASP A 326 46.31 24.49 -19.22
N ASP A 327 47.44 24.00 -18.74
CA ASP A 327 48.48 24.75 -17.99
C ASP A 327 49.86 24.40 -18.57
#